data_AF-A0A970WFV9-F1
#
_entry.id   AF-A0A970WFV9-F1
#
_cell.length_a   1.000
_cell.length_b   1.000
_cell.length_c   1.000
_cell.angle_alpha   90.00
_cell.angle_beta   90.00
_cell.angle_gamma   90.00
#
_symmetry.space_group_name_H-M   'P 1'
#
loop_
_entity.id
_entity.type
_entity.pdbx_description
1 polymer ?
#
loop_
_entity_poly.entity_id
_entity_poly.type
_entity_poly.pdbx_seq_one_letter_code
_entity_poly.pdbx_strand_id
1 'polypeptide(L)'
;MSRQWWLSLPILLVPIQAGFSQDAVGELKKAVQQTAEVAARSLAEQLPAAAPAPCVDLDVLMGCVAFDEKGELRPKKEGAEPEVLRAGTIGAQLAAKLKDEREKLPGGASPGAAGATFLLTGLAGDDKLEAIEQFRLQLAANGSKSRLQNGKQVPRIVGTTVSQRGTANSVQFDNMGMLISGSAQIAKTGAIALAVEIERSAIGPDEEGTPISLVEGKTIRTPQIDTLVINTQVTVADGQPVLLGSFVRSSGDKVTETFVVVTATVVKP
;
A
#
# COMPACT_ATOMS: atom_id res chain seq x y z
N MET A 1 -12.30 -37.58 12.21
CA MET A 1 -11.03 -38.32 12.38
C MET A 1 -9.91 -37.30 12.59
N SER A 2 -9.69 -36.88 13.83
CA SER A 2 -8.61 -35.96 14.20
C SER A 2 -7.41 -36.78 14.67
N ARG A 3 -6.24 -36.56 14.06
CA ARG A 3 -4.97 -37.11 14.55
C ARG A 3 -4.15 -35.95 15.11
N GLN A 4 -4.24 -35.80 16.43
CA GLN A 4 -3.22 -35.15 17.26
C GLN A 4 -1.95 -36.02 17.18
N TRP A 5 -0.87 -35.49 16.61
CA TRP A 5 0.48 -36.02 16.79
C TRP A 5 1.29 -34.98 17.52
N TRP A 6 1.54 -35.27 18.80
CA TRP A 6 2.46 -34.55 19.67
C TRP A 6 3.89 -34.72 19.13
N LEU A 7 4.61 -33.63 18.88
CA LEU A 7 6.06 -33.66 18.78
C LEU A 7 6.63 -33.70 20.20
N SER A 8 6.90 -34.92 20.65
CA SER A 8 7.78 -35.23 21.76
C SER A 8 9.19 -34.69 21.49
N LEU A 9 9.48 -33.49 22.00
CA LEU A 9 10.85 -33.08 22.28
C LEU A 9 11.39 -33.98 23.41
N PRO A 10 12.57 -34.61 23.27
CA PRO A 10 13.24 -35.15 24.44
C PRO A 10 13.78 -33.97 25.26
N ILE A 11 13.00 -33.53 26.27
CA ILE A 11 13.56 -32.74 27.36
C ILE A 11 14.45 -33.69 28.15
N LEU A 12 15.76 -33.63 27.88
CA LEU A 12 16.76 -34.35 28.64
C LEU A 12 16.88 -33.68 30.01
N LEU A 13 16.04 -34.10 30.95
CA LEU A 13 16.13 -33.76 32.37
C LEU A 13 17.32 -34.54 32.96
N VAL A 14 18.47 -33.89 33.10
CA VAL A 14 19.62 -34.47 33.80
C VAL A 14 19.47 -34.19 35.30
N PRO A 15 19.44 -35.21 36.18
CA PRO A 15 19.45 -35.01 37.61
C PRO A 15 20.80 -34.44 38.06
N ILE A 16 20.76 -33.28 38.73
CA ILE A 16 21.91 -32.61 39.33
C ILE A 16 22.29 -33.36 40.63
N GLN A 17 23.04 -34.46 40.53
CA GLN A 17 23.76 -35.03 41.68
C GLN A 17 25.00 -35.80 41.22
N ALA A 18 26.07 -35.09 40.91
CA ALA A 18 27.46 -35.54 41.05
C ALA A 18 28.39 -34.36 40.74
N GLY A 19 29.46 -34.18 41.53
CA GLY A 19 30.48 -33.17 41.32
C GLY A 19 31.29 -33.45 40.05
N PHE A 20 30.74 -33.08 38.90
CA PHE A 20 31.46 -33.07 37.64
C PHE A 20 32.46 -31.91 37.67
N SER A 21 33.73 -32.20 37.34
CA SER A 21 34.73 -31.15 37.12
C SER A 21 34.24 -30.22 36.01
N GLN A 22 34.65 -28.94 36.04
CA GLN A 22 34.31 -27.98 34.99
C GLN A 22 34.68 -28.49 33.58
N ASP A 23 35.69 -29.34 33.49
CA ASP A 23 36.11 -29.98 32.24
C ASP A 23 35.04 -30.92 31.66
N ALA A 24 34.38 -31.72 32.50
CA ALA A 24 33.33 -32.64 32.05
C ALA A 24 32.06 -31.90 31.58
N VAL A 25 31.75 -30.76 32.20
CA VAL A 25 30.65 -29.87 31.75
C VAL A 25 31.00 -29.20 30.41
N GLY A 26 32.26 -28.83 30.22
CA GLY A 26 32.78 -28.27 28.96
C GLY A 26 32.70 -29.26 27.79
N GLU A 27 33.09 -30.51 28.02
CA GLU A 27 32.99 -31.61 27.04
C GLU A 27 31.53 -31.89 26.66
N LEU A 28 30.62 -31.94 27.65
CA LEU A 28 29.20 -32.18 27.40
C LEU A 28 28.56 -31.05 26.57
N LYS A 29 28.94 -29.79 26.84
CA LYS A 29 28.44 -28.63 26.10
C LYS A 29 28.88 -28.68 24.63
N LYS A 30 30.13 -29.07 24.37
CA LYS A 30 30.64 -29.28 23.00
C LYS A 30 29.90 -30.40 22.29
N ALA A 31 29.68 -31.54 22.95
CA ALA A 31 28.96 -32.67 22.36
C ALA A 31 27.50 -32.32 22.01
N VAL A 32 26.81 -31.56 22.88
CA VAL A 32 25.44 -31.08 22.62
C VAL A 32 25.42 -30.08 21.47
N GLN A 33 26.38 -29.15 21.39
CA GLN A 33 26.48 -28.21 20.26
C GLN A 33 26.74 -28.93 18.95
N GLN A 34 27.66 -29.90 18.92
CA GLN A 34 27.96 -30.68 17.73
C GLN A 34 26.74 -31.50 17.28
N THR A 35 26.01 -32.10 18.21
CA THR A 35 24.80 -32.86 17.90
C THR A 35 23.68 -31.95 17.39
N ALA A 36 23.53 -30.76 17.98
CA ALA A 36 22.56 -29.75 17.52
C ALA A 36 22.90 -29.21 16.13
N GLU A 37 24.18 -28.99 15.81
CA GLU A 37 24.62 -28.58 14.48
C GLU A 37 24.39 -29.67 13.42
N VAL A 38 24.67 -30.94 13.76
CA VAL A 38 24.42 -32.07 12.85
C VAL A 38 22.92 -32.25 12.61
N ALA A 39 22.09 -32.10 13.64
CA ALA A 39 20.64 -32.13 13.51
C ALA A 39 20.09 -30.94 12.71
N ALA A 40 20.66 -29.74 12.89
CA ALA A 40 20.28 -28.56 12.11
C ALA A 40 20.67 -28.69 10.63
N ARG A 41 21.84 -29.27 10.34
CA ARG A 41 22.29 -29.54 8.96
C ARG A 41 21.44 -30.61 8.28
N SER A 42 21.11 -31.71 8.96
CA SER A 42 20.28 -32.75 8.39
C SER A 42 18.83 -32.28 8.16
N LEU A 43 18.31 -31.41 9.04
CA LEU A 43 17.00 -30.79 8.83
C LEU A 43 17.02 -29.78 7.66
N ALA A 44 18.12 -29.03 7.50
CA ALA A 44 18.31 -28.11 6.39
C ALA A 44 18.50 -28.83 5.04
N GLU A 45 19.12 -30.01 5.01
CA GLU A 45 19.23 -30.85 3.81
C GLU A 45 17.92 -31.57 3.43
N GLN A 46 17.04 -31.83 4.41
CA GLN A 46 15.75 -32.50 4.19
C GLN A 46 14.62 -31.55 3.78
N LEU A 47 14.79 -30.24 3.98
CA LEU A 47 13.89 -29.23 3.44
C LEU A 47 14.31 -28.94 1.99
N PRO A 48 13.53 -29.33 0.97
CA PRO A 48 13.80 -28.84 -0.37
C PRO A 48 13.83 -27.31 -0.30
N ALA A 49 14.87 -26.68 -0.85
CA ALA A 49 14.92 -25.24 -1.02
C ALA A 49 13.63 -24.84 -1.76
N ALA A 50 12.65 -24.32 -1.02
CA ALA A 50 11.37 -23.98 -1.59
C ALA A 50 11.66 -22.93 -2.66
N ALA A 51 11.38 -23.27 -3.92
CA ALA A 51 11.44 -22.30 -5.01
C ALA A 51 10.67 -21.05 -4.55
N PRO A 52 11.21 -19.83 -4.79
CA PRO A 52 10.55 -18.62 -4.32
C PRO A 52 9.11 -18.64 -4.80
N ALA A 53 8.16 -18.49 -3.87
CA ALA A 53 6.76 -18.40 -4.26
C ALA A 53 6.62 -17.25 -5.27
N PRO A 54 5.86 -17.43 -6.36
CA PRO A 54 5.69 -16.36 -7.33
C PRO A 54 5.13 -15.11 -6.63
N CYS A 55 5.72 -13.96 -6.93
CA CYS A 55 5.31 -12.67 -6.40
C CYS A 55 4.74 -11.81 -7.54
N VAL A 56 3.83 -10.92 -7.17
CA VAL A 56 3.28 -9.89 -8.05
C VAL A 56 3.66 -8.53 -7.48
N ASP A 57 4.41 -7.74 -8.23
CA ASP A 57 4.64 -6.35 -7.90
C ASP A 57 3.43 -5.53 -8.34
N LEU A 58 2.74 -4.95 -7.37
CA LEU A 58 1.65 -4.00 -7.56
C LEU A 58 2.21 -2.58 -7.54
N ASP A 59 2.09 -1.86 -8.65
CA ASP A 59 2.39 -0.44 -8.78
C ASP A 59 1.07 0.34 -8.85
N VAL A 60 0.90 1.32 -7.96
CA VAL A 60 -0.30 2.15 -7.84
C VAL A 60 0.13 3.58 -8.06
N LEU A 61 -0.35 4.18 -9.15
CA LEU A 61 -0.15 5.57 -9.50
C LEU A 61 -1.46 6.33 -9.30
N MET A 62 -1.45 7.29 -8.39
CA MET A 62 -2.56 8.21 -8.17
C MET A 62 -2.11 9.62 -8.53
N GLY A 63 -2.93 10.32 -9.29
CA GLY A 63 -2.68 11.72 -9.66
C GLY A 63 -3.91 12.57 -9.44
N CYS A 64 -3.69 13.85 -9.13
CA CYS A 64 -4.69 14.91 -9.11
C CYS A 64 -4.25 16.03 -10.04
N VAL A 65 -5.09 16.37 -11.01
CA VAL A 65 -4.81 17.40 -12.00
C VAL A 65 -5.89 18.46 -11.96
N ALA A 66 -5.49 19.73 -11.91
CA ALA A 66 -6.35 20.90 -12.03
C ALA A 66 -6.60 21.26 -13.50
N PHE A 67 -7.82 21.69 -13.81
CA PHE A 67 -8.27 22.19 -15.10
C PHE A 67 -8.68 23.65 -14.96
N ASP A 68 -8.75 24.36 -16.09
CA ASP A 68 -9.38 25.68 -16.12
C ASP A 68 -10.90 25.59 -15.86
N GLU A 69 -11.55 26.76 -15.73
CA GLU A 69 -13.00 26.88 -15.50
C GLU A 69 -13.86 26.17 -16.57
N LYS A 70 -13.31 25.92 -17.76
CA LYS A 70 -13.99 25.22 -18.85
C LYS A 70 -13.78 23.70 -18.79
N GLY A 71 -13.02 23.21 -17.81
CA GLY A 71 -12.62 21.82 -17.69
C GLY A 71 -11.62 21.40 -18.77
N GLU A 72 -10.89 22.36 -19.35
CA GLU A 72 -9.88 22.14 -20.37
C GLU A 72 -8.47 22.27 -19.79
N LEU A 73 -7.58 21.44 -20.32
CA LEU A 73 -6.16 21.50 -20.07
C LEU A 73 -5.41 21.56 -21.38
N ARG A 74 -4.49 22.53 -21.48
CA ARG A 74 -3.62 22.69 -22.65
C ARG A 74 -2.17 22.43 -22.27
N PRO A 75 -1.71 21.18 -22.14
CA PRO A 75 -0.29 20.89 -22.01
C PRO A 75 0.48 21.47 -23.20
N LYS A 76 1.48 22.29 -22.90
CA LYS A 76 2.47 22.70 -23.91
C LYS A 76 3.46 21.56 -24.10
N LYS A 77 3.57 21.06 -25.33
CA LYS A 77 4.64 20.13 -25.72
C LYS A 77 5.66 20.90 -26.56
N GLU A 78 6.93 20.79 -26.21
CA GLU A 78 8.00 21.47 -26.94
C GLU A 78 8.00 21.01 -28.41
N GLY A 79 7.81 21.94 -29.34
CA GLY A 79 7.79 21.69 -30.78
C GLY A 79 6.48 21.13 -31.37
N ALA A 80 5.38 21.05 -30.61
CA ALA A 80 4.08 20.59 -31.12
C ALA A 80 2.93 21.53 -30.73
N GLU A 81 1.80 21.44 -31.46
CA GLU A 81 0.58 22.15 -31.07
C GLU A 81 0.09 21.68 -29.68
N PRO A 82 -0.44 22.58 -28.84
CA PRO A 82 -0.96 22.20 -27.52
C PRO A 82 -2.08 21.18 -27.66
N GLU A 83 -1.94 20.02 -27.01
CA GLU A 83 -3.01 19.03 -26.93
C GLU A 83 -4.10 19.57 -25.98
N VAL A 84 -5.39 19.44 -26.31
CA VAL A 84 -6.48 19.84 -25.41
C VAL A 84 -7.04 18.59 -24.72
N LEU A 85 -6.88 18.53 -23.40
CA LEU A 85 -7.37 17.46 -22.55
C LEU A 85 -8.59 17.93 -21.78
N ARG A 86 -9.55 17.02 -21.56
CA ARG A 86 -10.78 17.32 -20.82
C ARG A 86 -10.81 16.58 -19.50
N ALA A 87 -11.39 17.21 -18.49
CA ALA A 87 -11.62 16.57 -17.20
C ALA A 87 -12.40 15.25 -17.38
N GLY A 88 -11.93 14.20 -16.70
CA GLY A 88 -12.44 12.83 -16.78
C GLY A 88 -11.77 11.97 -17.85
N THR A 89 -10.80 12.50 -18.60
CA THR A 89 -10.10 11.75 -19.66
C THR A 89 -8.64 11.46 -19.34
N ILE A 90 -8.03 12.16 -18.36
CA ILE A 90 -6.61 12.04 -18.06
C ILE A 90 -6.27 10.62 -17.59
N GLY A 91 -7.06 10.06 -16.68
CA GLY A 91 -6.82 8.70 -16.18
C GLY A 91 -6.83 7.65 -17.30
N ALA A 92 -7.78 7.76 -18.23
CA ALA A 92 -7.91 6.82 -19.35
C ALA A 92 -6.78 6.97 -20.37
N GLN A 93 -6.43 8.22 -20.72
CA GLN A 93 -5.32 8.50 -21.62
C GLN A 93 -3.96 8.10 -21.03
N LEU A 94 -3.77 8.30 -19.72
CA LEU A 94 -2.58 7.84 -19.03
C LEU A 94 -2.48 6.32 -19.05
N ALA A 95 -3.56 5.60 -18.76
CA ALA A 95 -3.56 4.14 -18.83
C ALA A 95 -3.24 3.64 -20.25
N ALA A 96 -3.76 4.31 -21.29
CA ALA A 96 -3.42 4.00 -22.68
C ALA A 96 -1.94 4.27 -22.99
N LYS A 97 -1.41 5.45 -22.63
CA LYS A 97 0.01 5.78 -22.84
C LYS A 97 0.95 4.82 -22.09
N LEU A 98 0.59 4.45 -20.87
CA LEU A 98 1.35 3.48 -20.08
C LEU A 98 1.34 2.09 -20.72
N LYS A 99 0.25 1.72 -21.39
CA LYS A 99 0.18 0.47 -22.14
C LYS A 99 1.14 0.50 -23.33
N ASP A 100 1.18 1.59 -24.07
CA ASP A 100 2.11 1.76 -25.20
C ASP A 100 3.58 1.76 -24.73
N GLU A 101 3.88 2.39 -23.59
CA GLU A 101 5.23 2.36 -22.99
C GLU A 101 5.60 0.97 -22.46
N ARG A 102 4.64 0.23 -21.90
CA ARG A 102 4.87 -1.13 -21.42
C ARG A 102 5.37 -2.06 -22.53
N GLU A 103 4.91 -1.88 -23.76
CA GLU A 103 5.38 -2.66 -24.92
C GLU A 103 6.86 -2.43 -25.24
N LYS A 104 7.43 -1.29 -24.82
CA LYS A 104 8.84 -0.93 -25.03
C LYS A 104 9.75 -1.38 -23.88
N LEU A 105 9.18 -1.77 -22.75
CA LEU A 105 9.93 -2.13 -21.53
C LEU A 105 10.27 -3.64 -21.48
N PRO A 106 11.43 -4.02 -20.91
CA PRO A 106 11.76 -5.41 -20.68
C PRO A 106 10.74 -6.08 -19.74
N GLY A 107 10.53 -7.40 -19.91
CA GLY A 107 9.60 -8.15 -19.06
C GLY A 107 9.97 -8.06 -17.58
N GLY A 108 9.00 -7.74 -16.72
CA GLY A 108 9.21 -7.53 -15.29
C GLY A 108 9.36 -6.07 -14.86
N ALA A 109 9.55 -5.13 -15.80
CA ALA A 109 9.59 -3.70 -15.47
C ALA A 109 8.16 -3.11 -15.40
N SER A 110 7.86 -2.42 -14.30
CA SER A 110 6.59 -1.69 -14.15
C SER A 110 6.61 -0.38 -14.95
N PRO A 111 5.56 -0.09 -15.74
CA PRO A 111 5.42 1.17 -16.45
C PRO A 111 5.04 2.35 -15.52
N GLY A 112 4.71 2.11 -14.25
CA GLY A 112 4.25 3.15 -13.32
C GLY A 112 5.22 4.33 -13.19
N ALA A 113 6.53 4.07 -13.19
CA ALA A 113 7.56 5.12 -13.16
C ALA A 113 7.54 5.98 -14.45
N ALA A 114 7.33 5.37 -15.62
CA ALA A 114 7.18 6.10 -16.88
C ALA A 114 5.91 6.98 -16.88
N GLY A 115 4.84 6.52 -16.24
CA GLY A 115 3.61 7.30 -16.05
C GLY A 115 3.82 8.50 -15.14
N ALA A 116 4.53 8.31 -14.04
CA ALA A 116 4.90 9.41 -13.16
C ALA A 116 5.77 10.45 -13.87
N THR A 117 6.79 10.00 -14.63
CA THR A 117 7.61 10.90 -15.45
C THR A 117 6.79 11.59 -16.54
N PHE A 118 5.87 10.90 -17.21
CA PHE A 118 4.99 11.50 -18.21
C PHE A 118 4.11 12.62 -17.61
N LEU A 119 3.50 12.38 -16.45
CA LEU A 119 2.70 13.40 -15.75
C LEU A 119 3.58 14.55 -15.25
N LEU A 120 4.75 14.27 -14.68
CA LEU A 120 5.67 15.29 -14.19
C LEU A 120 6.24 16.14 -15.33
N THR A 121 6.64 15.54 -16.44
CA THR A 121 7.21 16.27 -17.58
C THR A 121 6.17 16.98 -18.42
N GLY A 122 4.94 16.45 -18.51
CA GLY A 122 3.85 17.01 -19.32
C GLY A 122 2.91 17.98 -18.59
N LEU A 123 2.79 17.89 -17.26
CA LEU A 123 1.80 18.66 -16.48
C LEU A 123 2.40 19.46 -15.32
N ALA A 124 3.59 19.13 -14.82
CA ALA A 124 4.19 19.89 -13.72
C ALA A 124 4.75 21.26 -14.15
N GLY A 125 5.06 21.45 -15.44
CA GLY A 125 5.56 22.72 -15.96
C GLY A 125 4.50 23.84 -16.04
N ASP A 126 3.22 23.52 -15.86
CA ASP A 126 2.09 24.43 -16.06
C ASP A 126 1.26 24.67 -14.77
N ASP A 127 1.75 24.29 -13.57
CA ASP A 127 1.02 24.33 -12.29
C ASP A 127 -0.33 23.56 -12.26
N LYS A 128 -0.52 22.65 -13.22
CA LYS A 128 -1.75 21.86 -13.38
C LYS A 128 -1.74 20.56 -12.59
N LEU A 129 -0.58 20.02 -12.29
CA LEU A 129 -0.46 18.82 -11.46
C LEU A 129 -0.47 19.22 -9.98
N GLU A 130 -1.53 18.88 -9.26
CA GLU A 130 -1.65 19.21 -7.83
C GLU A 130 -0.96 18.18 -6.93
N ALA A 131 -1.09 16.92 -7.29
CA ALA A 131 -0.51 15.82 -6.53
C ALA A 131 -0.21 14.65 -7.43
N ILE A 132 0.90 13.99 -7.15
CA ILE A 132 1.23 12.68 -7.71
C ILE A 132 1.79 11.82 -6.60
N GLU A 133 1.22 10.64 -6.44
CA GLU A 133 1.63 9.68 -5.45
C GLU A 133 1.79 8.32 -6.15
N GLN A 134 2.97 7.72 -6.01
CA GLN A 134 3.27 6.41 -6.54
C GLN A 134 3.65 5.46 -5.41
N PHE A 135 3.01 4.30 -5.38
CA PHE A 135 3.26 3.27 -4.39
C PHE A 135 3.57 1.94 -5.05
N ARG A 136 4.51 1.20 -4.48
CA ARG A 136 4.83 -0.16 -4.90
C ARG A 136 4.70 -1.11 -3.72
N LEU A 137 3.98 -2.21 -3.93
CA LEU A 137 3.76 -3.26 -2.94
C LEU A 137 3.95 -4.62 -3.60
N GLN A 138 4.80 -5.46 -3.01
CA GLN A 138 4.94 -6.84 -3.46
C GLN A 138 3.88 -7.73 -2.79
N LEU A 139 3.12 -8.43 -3.62
CA LEU A 139 2.05 -9.34 -3.23
C LEU A 139 2.50 -10.78 -3.43
N ALA A 140 2.21 -11.65 -2.49
CA ALA A 140 2.33 -13.09 -2.73
C ALA A 140 1.25 -13.52 -3.73
N ALA A 141 1.60 -14.27 -4.78
CA ALA A 141 0.67 -14.69 -5.82
C ALA A 141 -0.25 -15.87 -5.41
N ASN A 142 -0.55 -15.99 -4.12
CA ASN A 142 -1.37 -17.07 -3.54
C ASN A 142 -2.71 -16.57 -2.97
N GLY A 143 -3.08 -15.31 -3.24
CA GLY A 143 -4.31 -14.70 -2.74
C GLY A 143 -4.21 -14.13 -1.32
N SER A 144 -3.04 -14.19 -0.66
CA SER A 144 -2.84 -13.56 0.65
C SER A 144 -2.93 -12.04 0.54
N LYS A 145 -3.58 -11.40 1.51
CA LYS A 145 -3.69 -9.93 1.56
C LYS A 145 -2.41 -9.33 2.13
N SER A 146 -1.86 -8.34 1.43
CA SER A 146 -0.78 -7.48 1.92
C SER A 146 -1.27 -6.05 2.03
N ARG A 147 -0.62 -5.25 2.87
CA ARG A 147 -1.02 -3.85 3.14
C ARG A 147 0.21 -2.96 3.28
N LEU A 148 0.10 -1.76 2.72
CA LEU A 148 1.00 -0.62 2.88
C LEU A 148 0.20 0.53 3.47
N GLN A 149 0.75 1.18 4.49
CA GLN A 149 0.19 2.38 5.09
C GLN A 149 1.27 3.46 5.14
N ASN A 150 0.97 4.64 4.61
CA ASN A 150 1.80 5.82 4.73
C ASN A 150 0.95 6.97 5.25
N GLY A 151 1.28 7.50 6.43
CA GLY A 151 0.44 8.52 7.04
C GLY A 151 0.71 8.74 8.52
N LYS A 152 -0.30 9.23 9.24
CA LYS A 152 -0.23 9.59 10.66
C LYS A 152 -1.41 9.00 11.41
N GLN A 153 -1.20 8.71 12.69
CA GLN A 153 -2.30 8.42 13.61
C GLN A 153 -2.76 9.71 14.26
N VAL A 154 -4.04 10.04 14.05
CA VAL A 154 -4.62 11.30 14.51
C VAL A 154 -5.51 11.01 15.71
N PRO A 155 -5.22 11.56 16.89
CA PRO A 155 -6.07 11.39 18.06
C PRO A 155 -7.37 12.19 17.90
N ARG A 156 -8.49 11.57 18.24
CA ARG A 156 -9.83 12.15 18.24
C ARG A 156 -10.50 11.90 19.59
N ILE A 157 -11.08 12.93 20.18
CA ILE A 157 -11.90 12.77 21.38
C ILE A 157 -13.24 12.17 20.95
N VAL A 158 -13.56 10.99 21.47
CA VAL A 158 -14.81 10.25 21.17
C VAL A 158 -15.82 10.30 22.30
N GLY A 159 -15.42 10.82 23.46
CA GLY A 159 -16.31 11.05 24.59
C GLY A 159 -15.65 11.88 25.68
N THR A 160 -16.46 12.61 26.44
CA THR A 160 -16.02 13.37 27.60
C THR A 160 -16.94 13.02 28.77
N THR A 161 -16.34 12.53 29.85
CA THR A 161 -17.04 12.25 31.11
C THR A 161 -16.70 13.34 32.11
N VAL A 162 -17.73 14.05 32.58
CA VAL A 162 -17.60 15.08 33.62
C VAL A 162 -18.05 14.47 34.95
N SER A 163 -17.21 14.59 35.98
CA SER A 163 -17.49 14.09 37.33
C SER A 163 -17.08 15.10 38.40
N GLN A 164 -17.49 14.88 39.66
CA GLN A 164 -17.08 15.71 40.81
C GLN A 164 -15.55 15.74 41.02
N ARG A 165 -14.80 14.79 40.45
CA ARG A 165 -13.33 14.73 40.52
C ARG A 165 -12.63 15.38 39.32
N GLY A 166 -13.38 15.91 38.35
CA GLY A 166 -12.87 16.57 37.15
C GLY A 166 -13.41 15.99 35.84
N THR A 167 -12.82 16.44 34.75
CA THR A 167 -13.17 16.07 33.37
C THR A 167 -12.17 15.06 32.83
N ALA A 168 -12.67 13.94 32.30
CA ALA A 168 -11.87 12.92 31.62
C ALA A 168 -12.33 12.76 30.16
N ASN A 169 -11.38 12.77 29.23
CA ASN A 169 -11.65 12.58 27.80
C ASN A 169 -11.24 11.17 27.38
N SER A 170 -12.10 10.52 26.60
CA SER A 170 -11.76 9.29 25.88
C SER A 170 -11.26 9.65 24.49
N VAL A 171 -10.10 9.12 24.12
CA VAL A 171 -9.41 9.42 22.87
C VAL A 171 -9.25 8.14 22.05
N GLN A 172 -9.63 8.21 20.77
CA GLN A 172 -9.40 7.16 19.77
C GLN A 172 -8.37 7.65 18.75
N PHE A 173 -7.58 6.74 18.17
CA PHE A 173 -6.62 7.07 17.12
C PHE A 173 -7.13 6.57 15.78
N ASP A 174 -7.28 7.49 14.83
CA ASP A 174 -7.67 7.18 13.45
C ASP A 174 -6.41 7.18 12.56
N ASN A 175 -6.27 6.15 11.71
CA ASN A 175 -5.18 6.08 10.73
C ASN A 175 -5.52 6.97 9.53
N MET A 176 -4.69 7.98 9.28
CA MET A 176 -4.92 8.99 8.25
C MET A 176 -3.77 9.00 7.26
N GLY A 177 -4.03 9.21 5.97
CA GLY A 177 -3.04 9.25 4.91
C GLY A 177 -3.39 8.29 3.77
N MET A 178 -2.40 7.63 3.19
CA MET A 178 -2.60 6.61 2.17
C MET A 178 -2.60 5.21 2.78
N LEU A 179 -3.60 4.43 2.41
CA LEU A 179 -3.74 3.03 2.73
C LEU A 179 -3.96 2.24 1.45
N ILE A 180 -3.07 1.30 1.18
CA ILE A 180 -3.20 0.40 0.05
C ILE A 180 -3.17 -1.01 0.59
N SER A 181 -4.18 -1.79 0.26
CA SER A 181 -4.14 -3.21 0.52
C SER A 181 -4.63 -3.97 -0.70
N GLY A 182 -4.10 -5.17 -0.87
CA GLY A 182 -4.50 -5.98 -2.00
C GLY A 182 -4.06 -7.41 -1.87
N SER A 183 -4.63 -8.24 -2.72
CA SER A 183 -4.22 -9.62 -2.91
C SER A 183 -4.15 -9.92 -4.40
N ALA A 184 -3.23 -10.81 -4.76
CA ALA A 184 -3.05 -11.24 -6.14
C ALA A 184 -3.06 -12.75 -6.23
N GLN A 185 -3.64 -13.27 -7.29
CA GLN A 185 -3.58 -14.68 -7.65
C GLN A 185 -3.31 -14.81 -9.15
N ILE A 186 -2.28 -15.58 -9.51
CA ILE A 186 -1.95 -15.85 -10.91
C ILE A 186 -2.78 -17.06 -11.37
N ALA A 187 -3.61 -16.84 -12.40
CA ALA A 187 -4.39 -17.89 -13.05
C ALA A 187 -3.50 -18.78 -13.91
N LYS A 188 -3.98 -19.98 -14.25
CA LYS A 188 -3.27 -20.91 -15.17
C LYS A 188 -2.99 -20.32 -16.55
N THR A 189 -3.80 -19.34 -16.96
CA THR A 189 -3.65 -18.60 -18.23
C THR A 189 -2.55 -17.54 -18.17
N GLY A 190 -1.96 -17.29 -17.01
CA GLY A 190 -1.00 -16.20 -16.77
C GLY A 190 -1.65 -14.86 -16.43
N ALA A 191 -2.98 -14.75 -16.45
CA ALA A 191 -3.69 -13.55 -16.01
C ALA A 191 -3.61 -13.41 -14.47
N ILE A 192 -3.57 -12.17 -14.00
CA ILE A 192 -3.50 -11.82 -12.58
C ILE A 192 -4.89 -11.39 -12.13
N ALA A 193 -5.51 -12.17 -11.24
CA ALA A 193 -6.69 -11.75 -10.50
C ALA A 193 -6.23 -10.89 -9.32
N LEU A 194 -6.61 -9.61 -9.33
CA LEU A 194 -6.17 -8.61 -8.38
C LEU A 194 -7.38 -8.04 -7.63
N ALA A 195 -7.34 -8.09 -6.31
CA ALA A 195 -8.25 -7.33 -5.45
C ALA A 195 -7.47 -6.17 -4.83
N VAL A 196 -7.93 -4.94 -5.01
CA VAL A 196 -7.26 -3.74 -4.48
C VAL A 196 -8.26 -2.89 -3.71
N GLU A 197 -7.80 -2.46 -2.54
CA GLU A 197 -8.45 -1.49 -1.67
C GLU A 197 -7.47 -0.34 -1.46
N ILE A 198 -7.85 0.85 -1.93
CA ILE A 198 -7.07 2.08 -1.82
C ILE A 198 -7.92 3.07 -1.06
N GLU A 199 -7.39 3.59 0.04
CA GLU A 199 -7.98 4.68 0.80
C GLU A 199 -6.97 5.81 0.89
N ARG A 200 -7.39 7.03 0.51
CA ARG A 200 -6.66 8.26 0.78
C ARG A 200 -7.49 9.10 1.73
N SER A 201 -6.93 9.46 2.87
CA SER A 201 -7.56 10.33 3.86
C SER A 201 -6.67 11.53 4.20
N ALA A 202 -7.30 12.70 4.36
CA ALA A 202 -6.66 13.93 4.78
C ALA A 202 -7.54 14.69 5.78
N ILE A 203 -6.91 15.45 6.67
CA ILE A 203 -7.60 16.38 7.56
C ILE A 203 -7.89 17.65 6.76
N GLY A 204 -9.16 18.03 6.66
CA GLY A 204 -9.58 19.29 6.04
C GLY A 204 -9.24 20.50 6.93
N PRO A 205 -9.36 21.73 6.41
CA PRO A 205 -9.07 22.94 7.18
C PRO A 205 -9.94 23.06 8.44
N ASP A 206 -9.36 23.52 9.55
CA ASP A 206 -10.07 23.67 10.83
C ASP A 206 -11.29 24.62 10.71
N GLU A 207 -11.19 25.63 9.85
CA GLU A 207 -12.22 26.63 9.59
C GLU A 207 -13.47 26.03 8.92
N GLU A 208 -13.28 25.00 8.10
CA GLU A 208 -14.34 24.23 7.44
C GLU A 208 -14.89 23.10 8.34
N GLY A 209 -14.26 22.88 9.49
CA GLY A 209 -14.67 21.88 10.46
C GLY A 209 -16.10 22.07 10.97
N THR A 210 -16.75 20.98 11.37
CA THR A 210 -18.11 21.02 11.93
C THR A 210 -18.08 21.68 13.31
N PRO A 211 -18.86 22.75 13.58
CA PRO A 211 -18.89 23.39 14.88
C PRO A 211 -19.52 22.45 15.92
N ILE A 212 -18.82 22.21 17.03
CA ILE A 212 -19.26 21.31 18.11
C ILE A 212 -19.52 22.04 19.43
N SER A 213 -18.94 23.24 19.63
CA SER A 213 -19.14 24.03 20.85
C SER A 213 -18.81 25.51 20.63
N LEU A 214 -19.27 26.36 21.53
CA LEU A 214 -18.95 27.78 21.59
C LEU A 214 -18.49 28.11 23.01
N VAL A 215 -17.24 28.57 23.16
CA VAL A 215 -16.66 28.96 24.45
C VAL A 215 -16.14 30.39 24.32
N GLU A 216 -16.65 31.30 25.16
CA GLU A 216 -16.25 32.72 25.18
C GLU A 216 -16.34 33.41 23.80
N GLY A 217 -17.34 33.03 22.99
CA GLY A 217 -17.52 33.56 21.64
C GLY A 217 -16.62 32.92 20.56
N LYS A 218 -15.69 32.02 20.93
CA LYS A 218 -14.88 31.23 19.99
C LYS A 218 -15.58 29.91 19.68
N THR A 219 -15.81 29.64 18.41
CA THR A 219 -16.37 28.37 17.95
C THR A 219 -15.28 27.29 17.96
N ILE A 220 -15.53 26.20 18.67
CA ILE A 220 -14.71 24.99 18.63
C ILE A 220 -15.27 24.10 17.52
N ARG A 221 -14.41 23.73 16.57
CA ARG A 221 -14.76 22.89 15.42
C ARG A 221 -14.05 21.55 15.49
N THR A 222 -14.68 20.52 14.96
CA THR A 222 -14.05 19.24 14.66
C THR A 222 -13.68 19.24 13.19
N PRO A 223 -12.41 18.96 12.84
CA PRO A 223 -11.99 18.98 11.44
C PRO A 223 -12.74 17.90 10.64
N GLN A 224 -13.07 18.23 9.39
CA GLN A 224 -13.61 17.25 8.45
C GLN A 224 -12.49 16.32 7.99
N ILE A 225 -12.86 15.10 7.61
CA ILE A 225 -11.95 14.16 6.96
C ILE A 225 -12.37 14.04 5.51
N ASP A 226 -11.47 14.37 4.61
CA ASP A 226 -11.61 14.06 3.19
C ASP A 226 -11.15 12.63 2.96
N THR A 227 -12.01 11.77 2.41
CA THR A 227 -11.68 10.38 2.10
C THR A 227 -12.01 10.04 0.65
N LEU A 228 -11.06 9.40 -0.05
CA LEU A 228 -11.26 8.69 -1.30
C LEU A 228 -11.10 7.19 -1.02
N VAL A 229 -12.10 6.38 -1.38
CA VAL A 229 -12.03 4.91 -1.27
C VAL A 229 -12.29 4.28 -2.63
N ILE A 230 -11.40 3.37 -3.03
CA ILE A 230 -11.58 2.48 -4.17
C ILE A 230 -11.47 1.06 -3.65
N ASN A 231 -12.52 0.27 -3.85
CA ASN A 231 -12.52 -1.17 -3.57
C ASN A 231 -12.99 -1.89 -4.83
N THR A 232 -12.08 -2.64 -5.45
CA THR A 232 -12.37 -3.28 -6.74
C THR A 232 -11.60 -4.57 -6.92
N GLN A 233 -12.14 -5.43 -7.77
CA GLN A 233 -11.51 -6.66 -8.22
C GLN A 233 -11.42 -6.64 -9.73
N VAL A 234 -10.21 -6.79 -10.25
CA VAL A 234 -9.92 -6.75 -11.70
C VAL A 234 -9.07 -7.95 -12.09
N THR A 235 -9.22 -8.40 -13.33
CA THR A 235 -8.31 -9.39 -13.93
C THR A 235 -7.50 -8.69 -15.01
N VAL A 236 -6.18 -8.75 -14.88
CA VAL A 236 -5.26 -8.02 -15.76
C VAL A 236 -4.18 -8.95 -16.30
N ALA A 237 -3.66 -8.64 -17.50
CA ALA A 237 -2.47 -9.33 -18.00
C ALA A 237 -1.21 -8.85 -17.27
N ASP A 238 -0.15 -9.66 -17.33
CA ASP A 238 1.14 -9.34 -16.72
C ASP A 238 1.72 -7.99 -17.24
N GLY A 239 1.88 -7.05 -16.31
CA GLY A 239 2.40 -5.71 -16.55
C GLY A 239 1.43 -4.78 -17.29
N GLN A 240 0.17 -5.17 -17.48
CA GLN A 240 -0.82 -4.32 -18.12
C GLN A 240 -1.36 -3.25 -17.14
N PRO A 241 -1.24 -1.95 -17.46
CA PRO A 241 -1.84 -0.90 -16.65
C PRO A 241 -3.36 -0.87 -16.84
N VAL A 242 -4.09 -0.61 -15.75
CA VAL A 242 -5.54 -0.48 -15.73
C VAL A 242 -5.96 0.70 -14.86
N LEU A 243 -6.85 1.54 -15.38
CA LEU A 243 -7.54 2.57 -14.61
C LEU A 243 -8.57 1.91 -13.69
N LEU A 244 -8.38 2.02 -12.37
CA LEU A 244 -9.36 1.52 -11.40
C LEU A 244 -10.53 2.48 -11.21
N GLY A 245 -10.26 3.78 -11.35
CA GLY A 245 -11.27 4.81 -11.23
C GLY A 245 -10.72 6.21 -11.48
N SER A 246 -11.62 7.12 -11.79
CA SER A 246 -11.37 8.56 -11.81
C SER A 246 -12.57 9.30 -11.23
N PHE A 247 -12.32 10.47 -10.67
CA PHE A 247 -13.35 11.34 -10.11
C PHE A 247 -13.03 12.78 -10.48
N VAL A 248 -14.05 13.50 -10.95
CA VAL A 248 -13.93 14.93 -11.29
C VAL A 248 -14.68 15.74 -10.25
N ARG A 249 -14.01 16.72 -9.64
CA ARG A 249 -14.59 17.67 -8.70
C ARG A 249 -14.60 19.06 -9.31
N SER A 250 -15.70 19.78 -9.17
CA SER A 250 -15.75 21.22 -9.44
C SER A 250 -15.94 21.94 -8.11
N SER A 251 -15.11 22.94 -7.83
CA SER A 251 -15.18 23.75 -6.61
C SER A 251 -14.83 25.20 -6.93
N GLY A 252 -15.83 26.07 -6.96
CA GLY A 252 -15.68 27.44 -7.47
C GLY A 252 -15.17 27.41 -8.92
N ASP A 253 -14.12 28.17 -9.18
CA ASP A 253 -13.48 28.32 -10.50
C ASP A 253 -12.46 27.21 -10.81
N LYS A 254 -12.39 26.19 -9.95
CA LYS A 254 -11.41 25.10 -10.03
C LYS A 254 -12.08 23.77 -10.32
N VAL A 255 -11.69 23.15 -11.43
CA VAL A 255 -12.08 21.77 -11.76
C VAL A 255 -10.86 20.87 -11.55
N THR A 256 -11.02 19.72 -10.89
CA THR A 256 -9.93 18.76 -10.67
C THR A 256 -10.35 17.36 -11.09
N GLU A 257 -9.42 16.58 -11.62
CA GLU A 257 -9.58 15.15 -11.86
C GLU A 257 -8.56 14.39 -11.00
N THR A 258 -9.07 13.52 -10.13
CA THR A 258 -8.26 12.52 -9.43
C THR A 258 -8.44 11.18 -10.11
N PHE A 259 -7.35 10.49 -10.42
CA PHE A 259 -7.40 9.15 -11.04
C PHE A 259 -6.46 8.18 -10.32
N VAL A 260 -6.75 6.89 -10.46
CA VAL A 260 -5.94 5.80 -9.92
C VAL A 260 -5.71 4.74 -10.99
N VAL A 261 -4.46 4.61 -11.40
CA VAL A 261 -4.01 3.57 -12.33
C VAL A 261 -3.18 2.57 -11.56
N VAL A 262 -3.43 1.28 -11.78
CA VAL A 262 -2.63 0.20 -11.21
C VAL A 262 -1.99 -0.63 -12.30
N THR A 263 -0.81 -1.15 -12.01
CA THR A 263 -0.15 -2.15 -12.86
C THR A 263 0.32 -3.30 -11.98
N ALA A 264 -0.01 -4.53 -12.37
CA ALA A 264 0.42 -5.72 -11.67
C ALA A 264 1.42 -6.49 -12.54
N THR A 265 2.63 -6.74 -12.04
CA THR A 265 3.69 -7.40 -12.80
C THR A 265 4.16 -8.65 -12.07
N VAL A 266 4.24 -9.79 -12.76
CA VAL A 266 4.78 -11.03 -12.19
C VAL A 266 6.29 -10.91 -12.07
N VAL A 267 6.80 -11.06 -10.85
CA VAL A 267 8.23 -11.16 -10.60
C VAL A 267 8.64 -12.60 -10.83
N LYS A 268 9.44 -12.82 -11.88
CA LYS A 268 10.05 -14.13 -12.13
C LYS A 268 11.18 -14.35 -11.12
N PRO A 269 11.25 -15.52 -10.47
CA PRO A 269 12.35 -15.87 -9.57
C PRO A 269 13.68 -15.98 -10.31
#